data_AF-A0A2G9R8W2-F1
#
_entry.id   AF-A0A2G9R8W2-F1
#
_cell.length_a   1.000
_cell.length_b   1.000
_cell.length_c   1.000
_cell.angle_alpha   90.00
_cell.angle_beta   90.00
_cell.angle_gamma   90.00
#
_symmetry.space_group_name_H-M   'P 1'
#
loop_
_entity.id
_entity.type
_entity.pdbx_description
1 polymer ?
#
loop_
_entity_poly.entity_id
_entity_poly.type
_entity_poly.pdbx_seq_one_letter_code
_entity_poly.pdbx_strand_id
1 'polypeptide(L)'
;IGNLQLHKVDELDSLVKGLLFIDSVRFNGQAECYYFENASHPEQCQKIPFNLDDPYPLLVVNIGSGVSILAVHSKDSYKRVCGTSLGGGTFLGLCSLLTGCDSFEEALEMASSGDSTKADKLVRDIYGGDYERFGLPGWAVASSFGNMIYKDKRESASKEDLARATLVTITNNIGSIARMCAVNEVKL
;
A
#
# COMPACT_ATOMS: atom_id res chain seq x y z
N ILE A 1 6.30 -44.61 -2.46
CA ILE A 1 5.66 -43.37 -1.91
C ILE A 1 6.77 -42.61 -1.20
N GLY A 2 7.02 -41.38 -1.63
CA GLY A 2 8.34 -40.74 -1.72
C GLY A 2 9.06 -40.34 -0.43
N ASN A 3 10.40 -40.26 -0.55
CA ASN A 3 11.37 -39.83 0.47
C ASN A 3 11.50 -38.29 0.52
N LEU A 4 10.40 -37.53 0.42
CA LEU A 4 10.46 -36.06 0.53
C LEU A 4 10.61 -35.65 2.00
N GLN A 5 11.63 -34.85 2.29
CA GLN A 5 11.80 -34.22 3.61
C GLN A 5 11.44 -32.73 3.53
N LEU A 6 10.49 -32.31 4.36
CA LEU A 6 10.04 -30.91 4.44
C LEU A 6 10.69 -30.22 5.64
N HIS A 7 11.53 -29.22 5.38
CA HIS A 7 12.12 -28.37 6.41
C HIS A 7 11.37 -27.04 6.46
N LYS A 8 10.50 -26.88 7.46
CA LYS A 8 9.73 -25.64 7.66
C LYS A 8 10.65 -24.55 8.25
N VAL A 9 10.52 -23.34 7.73
CA VAL A 9 11.19 -22.14 8.20
C VAL A 9 10.15 -21.06 8.45
N ASP A 10 10.47 -20.08 9.33
CA ASP A 10 9.59 -18.95 9.58
C ASP A 10 9.52 -18.01 8.36
N GLU A 11 8.33 -17.49 8.08
CA GLU A 11 8.06 -16.62 6.93
C GLU A 11 8.84 -15.30 7.02
N LEU A 12 8.83 -14.66 8.19
CA LEU A 12 9.41 -13.33 8.39
C LEU A 12 10.94 -13.40 8.49
N ASP A 13 11.47 -14.45 9.11
CA ASP A 13 12.92 -14.71 9.09
C ASP A 13 13.42 -14.90 7.65
N SER A 14 12.66 -15.64 6.84
CA SER A 14 12.99 -15.89 5.43
C SER A 14 12.91 -14.61 4.61
N LEU A 15 11.90 -13.77 4.86
CA LEU A 15 11.74 -12.46 4.23
C LEU A 15 12.95 -11.54 4.51
N VAL A 16 13.32 -11.35 5.78
CA VAL A 16 14.43 -10.44 6.14
C VAL A 16 15.75 -10.94 5.56
N LYS A 17 16.03 -12.24 5.68
CA LYS A 17 17.24 -12.85 5.11
C LYS A 17 17.28 -12.71 3.59
N GLY A 18 16.16 -12.98 2.91
CA GLY A 18 16.04 -12.88 1.46
C GLY A 18 16.23 -11.45 0.95
N LEU A 19 15.57 -10.47 1.56
CA LEU A 19 15.67 -9.06 1.20
C LEU A 19 17.12 -8.56 1.28
N LEU A 20 17.77 -8.79 2.42
CA LEU A 20 19.17 -8.37 2.63
C LEU A 20 20.13 -9.09 1.67
N PHE A 21 19.88 -10.36 1.39
CA PHE A 21 20.70 -11.14 0.46
C PHE A 21 20.59 -10.62 -0.98
N ILE A 22 19.36 -10.44 -1.50
CA ILE A 22 19.14 -9.99 -2.88
C ILE A 22 19.75 -8.60 -3.11
N ASP A 23 19.58 -7.66 -2.16
CA ASP A 23 20.21 -6.34 -2.30
C ASP A 23 21.75 -6.44 -2.33
N SER A 24 22.34 -7.28 -1.48
CA SER A 24 23.81 -7.44 -1.41
C SER A 24 24.44 -8.00 -2.68
N VAL A 25 23.70 -8.82 -3.44
CA VAL A 25 24.20 -9.38 -4.72
C VAL A 25 23.89 -8.49 -5.92
N ARG A 26 23.09 -7.43 -5.74
CA ARG A 26 22.62 -6.50 -6.77
C ARG A 26 21.80 -7.18 -7.87
N PHE A 27 21.09 -6.38 -8.67
CA PHE A 27 20.32 -6.86 -9.81
C PHE A 27 21.12 -6.69 -11.11
N ASN A 28 21.92 -7.70 -11.47
CA ASN A 28 22.78 -7.65 -12.67
C ASN A 28 23.65 -6.38 -12.76
N GLY A 29 24.19 -5.96 -11.61
CA GLY A 29 25.00 -4.73 -11.48
C GLY A 29 24.19 -3.45 -11.26
N GLN A 30 22.86 -3.51 -11.22
CA GLN A 30 21.97 -2.40 -10.84
C GLN A 30 21.55 -2.50 -9.37
N ALA A 31 21.13 -1.39 -8.77
CA ALA A 31 20.53 -1.43 -7.43
C ALA A 31 19.21 -2.20 -7.45
N GLU A 32 18.98 -3.02 -6.43
CA GLU A 32 17.70 -3.70 -6.24
C GLU A 32 16.63 -2.71 -5.73
N CYS A 33 17.00 -1.88 -4.76
CA CYS A 33 16.10 -0.90 -4.16
C CYS A 33 15.98 0.38 -5.01
N TYR A 34 14.82 1.02 -4.95
CA TYR A 34 14.53 2.29 -5.63
C TYR A 34 13.49 3.10 -4.85
N TYR A 35 13.43 4.40 -5.14
CA TYR A 35 12.37 5.30 -4.69
C TYR A 35 11.84 6.13 -5.87
N PHE A 36 10.73 6.82 -5.65
CA PHE A 36 10.21 7.81 -6.60
C PHE A 36 10.58 9.21 -6.12
N GLU A 37 11.52 9.85 -6.82
CA GLU A 37 11.87 11.25 -6.59
C GLU A 37 10.77 12.17 -7.13
N ASN A 38 10.52 13.29 -6.46
CA ASN A 38 9.44 14.23 -6.80
C ASN A 38 8.05 13.59 -6.89
N ALA A 39 7.75 12.61 -6.02
CA ALA A 39 6.49 11.85 -6.03
C ALA A 39 5.21 12.70 -5.93
N SER A 40 5.28 13.93 -5.44
CA SER A 40 4.16 14.87 -5.38
C SER A 40 3.94 15.68 -6.68
N HIS A 41 4.87 15.61 -7.64
CA HIS A 41 4.83 16.35 -8.90
C HIS A 41 4.84 15.37 -10.08
N PRO A 42 3.67 14.96 -10.62
CA PRO A 42 3.57 13.88 -11.61
C PRO A 42 4.48 14.04 -12.84
N GLU A 43 4.69 15.26 -13.34
CA GLU A 43 5.54 15.52 -14.50
C GLU A 43 7.05 15.36 -14.22
N GLN A 44 7.45 15.40 -12.95
CA GLN A 44 8.85 15.28 -12.52
C GLN A 44 9.10 13.96 -11.77
N CYS A 45 8.06 13.15 -11.57
CA CYS A 45 8.13 11.91 -10.79
C CYS A 45 8.96 10.87 -11.54
N GLN A 46 10.06 10.43 -10.94
CA GLN A 46 11.00 9.51 -11.59
C GLN A 46 11.48 8.42 -10.63
N LYS A 47 11.67 7.22 -11.18
CA LYS A 47 12.23 6.07 -10.45
C LYS A 47 13.74 6.24 -10.35
N ILE A 48 14.27 6.32 -9.13
CA ILE A 48 15.70 6.51 -8.84
C ILE A 48 16.24 5.34 -8.00
N PRO A 49 17.43 4.78 -8.32
CA PRO A 49 18.09 3.78 -7.49
C PRO A 49 18.31 4.24 -6.05
N PHE A 50 18.14 3.34 -5.08
CA PHE A 50 18.46 3.58 -3.67
C PHE A 50 19.48 2.55 -3.18
N ASN A 51 20.48 3.00 -2.42
CA ASN A 51 21.53 2.11 -1.92
C ASN A 51 21.23 1.70 -0.47
N LEU A 52 21.16 0.39 -0.23
CA LEU A 52 20.94 -0.23 1.09
C LEU A 52 22.22 -0.85 1.70
N ASP A 53 23.41 -0.34 1.37
CA ASP A 53 24.70 -0.84 1.92
C ASP A 53 24.75 -0.85 3.46
N ASP A 54 24.13 0.13 4.11
CA ASP A 54 23.84 0.14 5.55
C ASP A 54 22.33 0.33 5.76
N PRO A 55 21.54 -0.76 5.73
CA PRO A 55 20.10 -0.67 5.63
C PRO A 55 19.42 -0.34 6.97
N TYR A 56 20.15 -0.31 8.08
CA TYR A 56 19.54 -0.27 9.41
C TYR A 56 19.51 1.14 10.02
N PRO A 57 18.45 1.50 10.76
CA PRO A 57 17.19 0.77 10.90
C PRO A 57 16.31 0.84 9.64
N LEU A 58 15.57 -0.23 9.34
CA LEU A 58 14.61 -0.32 8.22
C LEU A 58 13.22 -0.69 8.73
N LEU A 59 12.17 -0.03 8.20
CA LEU A 59 10.80 -0.50 8.35
C LEU A 59 10.40 -1.29 7.10
N VAL A 60 10.13 -2.59 7.25
CA VAL A 60 9.67 -3.46 6.15
C VAL A 60 8.16 -3.62 6.24
N VAL A 61 7.46 -3.21 5.19
CA VAL A 61 6.00 -3.34 5.05
C VAL A 61 5.72 -4.41 4.00
N ASN A 62 5.47 -5.65 4.45
CA ASN A 62 5.20 -6.78 3.57
C ASN A 62 3.71 -6.84 3.23
N ILE A 63 3.33 -6.49 1.99
CA ILE A 63 1.95 -6.45 1.51
C ILE A 63 1.64 -7.73 0.72
N GLY A 64 0.97 -8.68 1.37
CA GLY A 64 0.44 -9.90 0.76
C GLY A 64 -1.08 -9.91 0.80
N SER A 65 -1.69 -11.06 1.12
CA SER A 65 -3.14 -11.13 1.37
C SER A 65 -3.57 -10.20 2.51
N GLY A 66 -2.81 -10.20 3.61
CA GLY A 66 -2.82 -9.14 4.63
C GLY A 66 -1.51 -8.36 4.60
N VAL A 67 -1.20 -7.63 5.68
CA VAL A 67 0.04 -6.85 5.80
C VAL A 67 0.75 -7.16 7.12
N SER A 68 2.05 -7.40 7.05
CA SER A 68 2.94 -7.48 8.21
C SER A 68 3.96 -6.34 8.16
N ILE A 69 4.14 -5.64 9.28
CA ILE A 69 5.08 -4.52 9.39
C ILE A 69 6.16 -4.90 10.39
N LEU A 70 7.42 -4.81 9.96
CA LEU A 70 8.59 -5.16 10.76
C LEU A 70 9.48 -3.94 10.96
N ALA A 71 10.01 -3.77 12.17
CA ALA A 71 11.16 -2.92 12.42
C ALA A 71 12.41 -3.80 12.46
N VAL A 72 13.37 -3.51 11.58
CA VAL A 72 14.61 -4.25 11.41
C VAL A 72 15.77 -3.37 11.90
N HIS A 73 16.37 -3.75 13.02
CA HIS A 73 17.47 -3.03 13.66
C HIS A 73 18.84 -3.61 13.32
N SER A 74 18.89 -4.90 12.98
CA SER A 74 20.06 -5.56 12.39
C SER A 74 19.61 -6.84 11.66
N LYS A 75 20.55 -7.53 11.02
CA LYS A 75 20.30 -8.80 10.32
C LYS A 75 19.59 -9.85 11.18
N ASP A 76 19.90 -9.88 12.48
CA ASP A 76 19.37 -10.86 13.44
C ASP A 76 18.52 -10.20 14.53
N SER A 77 18.23 -8.91 14.42
CA SER A 77 17.41 -8.16 15.37
C SER A 77 16.29 -7.43 14.63
N TYR A 78 15.11 -8.02 14.65
CA TYR A 78 13.90 -7.45 14.10
C TYR A 78 12.69 -7.91 14.90
N LYS A 79 11.61 -7.13 14.82
CA LYS A 79 10.32 -7.47 15.43
C LYS A 79 9.18 -7.11 14.49
N ARG A 80 8.11 -7.91 14.51
CA ARG A 80 6.84 -7.56 13.87
C ARG A 80 6.12 -6.55 14.76
N VAL A 81 6.14 -5.28 14.36
CA VAL A 81 5.61 -4.16 15.16
C VAL A 81 4.10 -3.99 15.01
N CYS A 82 3.56 -4.32 13.83
CA CYS A 82 2.14 -4.20 13.56
C CYS A 82 1.75 -5.08 12.36
N GLY A 83 0.48 -5.02 12.01
CA GLY A 83 -0.06 -5.52 10.75
C GLY A 83 -1.50 -5.07 10.57
N THR A 84 -2.02 -5.21 9.36
CA THR A 84 -3.44 -4.98 9.06
C THR A 84 -3.97 -6.14 8.23
N SER A 85 -5.22 -6.50 8.46
CA SER A 85 -5.94 -7.45 7.60
C SER A 85 -6.39 -6.82 6.27
N LEU A 86 -6.34 -5.48 6.17
CA LEU A 86 -6.66 -4.71 4.97
C LEU A 86 -5.46 -4.69 4.02
N GLY A 87 -5.23 -5.81 3.32
CA GLY A 87 -4.12 -6.00 2.39
C GLY A 87 -4.56 -6.21 0.94
N GLY A 88 -3.71 -6.87 0.15
CA GLY A 88 -3.99 -7.19 -1.25
C GLY A 88 -5.19 -8.12 -1.43
N GLY A 89 -5.45 -9.01 -0.45
CA GLY A 89 -6.63 -9.86 -0.46
C GLY A 89 -7.93 -9.09 -0.26
N THR A 90 -7.90 -8.01 0.52
CA THR A 90 -9.04 -7.10 0.68
C THR A 90 -9.28 -6.30 -0.59
N PHE A 91 -8.23 -5.77 -1.22
CA PHE A 91 -8.34 -5.08 -2.51
C PHE A 91 -8.96 -6.00 -3.57
N LEU A 92 -8.35 -7.16 -3.81
CA LEU A 92 -8.82 -8.07 -4.85
C LEU A 92 -10.22 -8.61 -4.56
N GLY A 93 -10.49 -9.04 -3.33
CA GLY A 93 -11.80 -9.56 -2.94
C GLY A 93 -12.92 -8.54 -3.06
N LEU A 94 -12.69 -7.29 -2.65
CA LEU A 94 -13.68 -6.22 -2.82
C LEU A 94 -13.85 -5.81 -4.27
N CYS A 95 -12.78 -5.72 -5.05
CA CYS A 95 -12.87 -5.46 -6.49
C CYS A 95 -13.72 -6.55 -7.18
N SER A 96 -13.42 -7.83 -6.96
CA SER A 96 -14.22 -8.92 -7.52
C SER A 96 -15.70 -8.84 -7.13
N LEU A 97 -16.02 -8.47 -5.88
CA LEU A 97 -17.41 -8.30 -5.43
C LEU A 97 -18.12 -7.10 -6.07
N LEU A 98 -17.41 -5.96 -6.20
CA LEU A 98 -18.01 -4.68 -6.62
C LEU A 98 -18.03 -4.51 -8.14
N THR A 99 -17.09 -5.12 -8.85
CA THR A 99 -16.91 -4.92 -10.30
C THR A 99 -17.13 -6.22 -11.08
N GLY A 100 -16.97 -7.37 -10.44
CA GLY A 100 -17.00 -8.67 -11.11
C GLY A 100 -15.72 -9.00 -11.87
N CYS A 101 -14.57 -8.38 -11.55
CA CYS A 101 -13.29 -8.76 -12.13
C CYS A 101 -12.83 -10.14 -11.65
N ASP A 102 -12.20 -10.90 -12.55
CA ASP A 102 -11.78 -12.29 -12.34
C ASP A 102 -10.27 -12.42 -12.05
N SER A 103 -9.51 -11.32 -12.17
CA SER A 103 -8.06 -11.32 -11.94
C SER A 103 -7.56 -10.04 -11.27
N PHE A 104 -6.34 -10.11 -10.72
CA PHE A 104 -5.68 -8.95 -10.13
C PHE A 104 -5.33 -7.90 -11.19
N GLU A 105 -4.86 -8.34 -12.36
CA GLU A 105 -4.51 -7.49 -13.48
C GLU A 105 -5.73 -6.72 -14.00
N GLU A 106 -6.87 -7.38 -14.15
CA GLU A 106 -8.13 -6.74 -14.54
C GLU A 106 -8.57 -5.71 -13.49
N ALA A 107 -8.48 -6.05 -12.19
CA ALA A 107 -8.80 -5.09 -11.13
C ALA A 107 -7.94 -3.82 -11.21
N LEU A 108 -6.64 -3.96 -11.52
CA LEU A 108 -5.74 -2.82 -11.73
C LEU A 108 -6.06 -2.05 -13.01
N GLU A 109 -6.40 -2.73 -14.10
CA GLU A 109 -6.82 -2.09 -15.35
C GLU A 109 -8.07 -1.24 -15.15
N MET A 110 -9.10 -1.79 -14.48
CA MET A 110 -10.29 -1.03 -14.10
C MET A 110 -9.95 0.17 -13.21
N ALA A 111 -9.13 -0.03 -12.19
CA ALA A 111 -8.69 1.04 -11.29
C ALA A 111 -7.83 2.10 -12.00
N SER A 112 -7.16 1.78 -13.11
CA SER A 112 -6.37 2.77 -13.86
C SER A 112 -7.25 3.80 -14.58
N SER A 113 -8.48 3.42 -14.93
CA SER A 113 -9.42 4.24 -15.71
C SER A 113 -10.50 4.91 -14.87
N GLY A 114 -10.61 4.58 -13.57
CA GLY A 114 -11.64 5.12 -12.68
C GLY A 114 -11.25 6.41 -11.94
N ASP A 115 -12.27 7.11 -11.45
CA ASP A 115 -12.16 8.28 -10.57
C ASP A 115 -12.74 7.96 -9.17
N SER A 116 -11.86 7.79 -8.18
CA SER A 116 -12.30 7.43 -6.83
C SER A 116 -13.18 8.50 -6.18
N THR A 117 -13.11 9.77 -6.62
CA THR A 117 -13.89 10.86 -6.04
C THR A 117 -15.40 10.74 -6.33
N LYS A 118 -15.80 9.86 -7.25
CA LYS A 118 -17.20 9.48 -7.48
C LYS A 118 -17.77 8.63 -6.34
N ALA A 119 -16.92 7.79 -5.72
CA ALA A 119 -17.31 6.90 -4.63
C ALA A 119 -16.96 7.47 -3.24
N ASP A 120 -15.83 8.16 -3.13
CA ASP A 120 -15.32 8.73 -1.89
C ASP A 120 -15.99 10.06 -1.54
N LYS A 121 -16.11 10.34 -0.24
CA LYS A 121 -16.50 11.66 0.26
C LYS A 121 -15.25 12.41 0.69
N LEU A 122 -15.01 13.58 0.10
CA LEU A 122 -13.83 14.40 0.33
C LEU A 122 -14.06 15.44 1.44
N VAL A 123 -12.99 16.04 1.95
CA VAL A 123 -13.06 17.14 2.93
C VAL A 123 -13.93 18.28 2.41
N ARG A 124 -13.77 18.67 1.13
CA ARG A 124 -14.60 19.72 0.51
C ARG A 124 -16.08 19.40 0.43
N ASP A 125 -16.46 18.12 0.40
CA ASP A 125 -17.86 17.70 0.37
C ASP A 125 -18.54 17.89 1.75
N ILE A 126 -17.75 18.08 2.80
CA ILE A 126 -18.21 18.30 4.18
C ILE A 126 -18.09 19.78 4.55
N TYR A 127 -16.94 20.40 4.24
CA TYR A 127 -16.58 21.74 4.68
C TYR A 127 -16.72 22.82 3.60
N GLY A 128 -17.01 22.45 2.34
CA GLY A 128 -17.08 23.40 1.22
C GLY A 128 -15.71 23.90 0.71
N GLY A 129 -14.61 23.36 1.24
CA GLY A 129 -13.24 23.75 0.93
C GLY A 129 -12.24 23.00 1.80
N ASP A 130 -11.13 23.64 2.13
CA ASP A 130 -10.13 23.09 3.07
C ASP A 130 -10.65 23.15 4.51
N TYR A 131 -10.22 22.21 5.35
CA TYR A 131 -10.37 22.34 6.80
C TYR A 131 -9.08 22.94 7.39
N GLU A 132 -9.01 24.27 7.33
CA GLU A 132 -7.80 25.07 7.62
C GLU A 132 -7.21 24.82 9.01
N ARG A 133 -8.06 24.68 10.05
CA ARG A 133 -7.62 24.54 11.44
C ARG A 133 -6.60 23.41 11.66
N PHE A 134 -6.75 22.31 10.93
CA PHE A 134 -5.87 21.14 11.02
C PHE A 134 -5.11 20.86 9.72
N GLY A 135 -5.13 21.80 8.76
CA GLY A 135 -4.43 21.68 7.49
C GLY A 135 -4.87 20.48 6.64
N LEU A 136 -6.16 20.10 6.68
CA LEU A 136 -6.68 19.06 5.80
C LEU A 136 -7.17 19.69 4.49
N PRO A 137 -6.51 19.40 3.35
CA PRO A 137 -6.90 20.02 2.09
C PRO A 137 -8.22 19.44 1.58
N GLY A 138 -8.99 20.23 0.85
CA GLY A 138 -10.34 19.89 0.39
C GLY A 138 -10.39 18.68 -0.54
N TRP A 139 -9.27 18.35 -1.20
CA TRP A 139 -9.13 17.16 -2.04
C TRP A 139 -8.88 15.87 -1.25
N ALA A 140 -8.51 15.95 0.04
CA ALA A 140 -8.27 14.77 0.85
C ALA A 140 -9.56 13.97 1.07
N VAL A 141 -9.43 12.64 1.09
CA VAL A 141 -10.55 11.75 1.42
C VAL A 141 -10.89 11.90 2.90
N ALA A 142 -12.13 12.28 3.19
CA ALA A 142 -12.66 12.35 4.56
C ALA A 142 -13.33 11.03 4.96
N SER A 143 -14.01 10.38 4.01
CA SER A 143 -14.63 9.07 4.21
C SER A 143 -14.58 8.26 2.91
N SER A 144 -13.74 7.22 2.88
CA SER A 144 -13.70 6.23 1.81
C SER A 144 -15.08 5.63 1.56
N PHE A 145 -15.49 5.52 0.30
CA PHE A 145 -16.84 5.10 -0.12
C PHE A 145 -18.00 5.90 0.51
N GLY A 146 -17.72 7.05 1.13
CA GLY A 146 -18.72 7.81 1.91
C GLY A 146 -19.83 8.41 1.07
N ASN A 147 -19.65 8.50 -0.25
CA ASN A 147 -20.69 8.93 -1.18
C ASN A 147 -21.62 7.77 -1.61
N MET A 148 -21.25 6.51 -1.37
CA MET A 148 -22.06 5.34 -1.72
C MET A 148 -23.25 5.11 -0.78
N ILE A 149 -23.45 5.95 0.24
CA ILE A 149 -24.67 5.90 1.07
C ILE A 149 -25.89 6.48 0.33
N TYR A 150 -25.68 7.37 -0.66
CA TYR A 150 -26.75 7.99 -1.44
C TYR A 150 -27.07 7.15 -2.70
N LYS A 151 -28.36 6.94 -2.96
CA LYS A 151 -28.83 6.04 -4.01
C LYS A 151 -28.43 6.50 -5.40
N ASP A 152 -28.65 7.78 -5.71
CA ASP A 152 -28.28 8.43 -6.95
C ASP A 152 -26.79 8.30 -7.26
N LYS A 153 -25.94 8.49 -6.25
CA LYS A 153 -24.49 8.33 -6.41
C LYS A 153 -24.09 6.88 -6.72
N ARG A 154 -24.71 5.90 -6.04
CA ARG A 154 -24.49 4.47 -6.36
C ARG A 154 -24.91 4.12 -7.78
N GLU A 155 -26.03 4.64 -8.25
CA GLU A 155 -26.53 4.39 -9.60
C GLU A 155 -25.65 5.02 -10.69
N SER A 156 -24.92 6.09 -10.34
CA SER A 156 -24.02 6.79 -11.27
C SER A 156 -22.56 6.30 -11.28
N ALA A 157 -22.12 5.60 -10.23
CA ALA A 157 -20.73 5.16 -10.10
C ALA A 157 -20.43 4.01 -11.07
N SER A 158 -19.35 4.14 -11.82
CA SER A 158 -18.87 3.06 -12.70
C SER A 158 -18.14 1.98 -11.89
N LYS A 159 -17.92 0.82 -12.51
CA LYS A 159 -17.13 -0.25 -11.88
C LYS A 159 -15.67 0.17 -11.72
N GLU A 160 -15.16 0.92 -12.69
CA GLU A 160 -13.82 1.49 -12.70
C GLU A 160 -13.63 2.46 -11.53
N ASP A 161 -14.61 3.32 -11.24
CA ASP A 161 -14.60 4.22 -10.08
C ASP A 161 -14.52 3.44 -8.76
N LEU A 162 -15.27 2.35 -8.64
CA LEU A 162 -15.27 1.47 -7.46
C LEU A 162 -13.94 0.71 -7.32
N ALA A 163 -13.36 0.23 -8.42
CA ALA A 163 -12.03 -0.39 -8.41
C ALA A 163 -10.97 0.63 -7.96
N ARG A 164 -11.00 1.86 -8.51
CA ARG A 164 -10.11 2.95 -8.11
C ARG A 164 -10.27 3.30 -6.63
N ALA A 165 -11.49 3.46 -6.15
CA ALA A 165 -11.77 3.78 -4.75
C ALA A 165 -11.30 2.67 -3.80
N THR A 166 -11.43 1.40 -4.21
CA THR A 166 -10.91 0.25 -3.44
C THR A 166 -9.38 0.33 -3.37
N LEU A 167 -8.70 0.53 -4.50
CA LEU A 167 -7.24 0.66 -4.55
C LEU A 167 -6.76 1.81 -3.65
N VAL A 168 -7.31 3.01 -3.83
CA VAL A 168 -6.96 4.22 -3.07
C VAL A 168 -7.18 4.01 -1.57
N THR A 169 -8.30 3.43 -1.17
CA THR A 169 -8.64 3.18 0.24
C THR A 169 -7.64 2.24 0.91
N ILE A 170 -7.35 1.11 0.28
CA ILE A 170 -6.44 0.11 0.84
C ILE A 170 -5.01 0.65 0.88
N THR A 171 -4.52 1.25 -0.21
CA THR A 171 -3.16 1.79 -0.28
C THR A 171 -2.94 2.92 0.73
N ASN A 172 -3.87 3.88 0.84
CA ASN A 172 -3.75 4.98 1.81
C ASN A 172 -3.84 4.50 3.26
N ASN A 173 -4.66 3.48 3.55
CA ASN A 173 -4.73 2.89 4.89
C ASN A 173 -3.38 2.27 5.28
N ILE A 174 -2.79 1.47 4.39
CA ILE A 174 -1.47 0.86 4.61
C ILE A 174 -0.40 1.95 4.79
N GLY A 175 -0.38 2.97 3.93
CA GLY A 175 0.56 4.09 4.03
C GLY A 175 0.44 4.86 5.35
N SER A 176 -0.78 5.10 5.83
CA SER A 176 -1.02 5.77 7.12
C SER A 176 -0.49 4.94 8.31
N ILE A 177 -0.75 3.63 8.31
CA ILE A 177 -0.24 2.71 9.36
C ILE A 177 1.29 2.64 9.31
N ALA A 178 1.87 2.47 8.13
CA ALA A 178 3.32 2.44 7.95
C ALA A 178 3.98 3.73 8.47
N ARG A 179 3.39 4.90 8.16
CA ARG A 179 3.85 6.20 8.68
C ARG A 179 3.82 6.25 10.20
N MET A 180 2.73 5.80 10.83
CA MET A 180 2.62 5.76 12.30
C MET A 180 3.65 4.81 12.93
N CYS A 181 3.86 3.63 12.35
CA CYS A 181 4.89 2.70 12.79
C CYS A 181 6.30 3.28 12.65
N ALA A 182 6.61 3.94 11.53
CA ALA A 182 7.91 4.56 11.29
C ALA A 182 8.24 5.63 12.34
N VAL A 183 7.29 6.51 12.66
CA VAL A 183 7.47 7.55 13.70
C VAL A 183 7.78 6.92 15.07
N ASN A 184 7.13 5.81 15.42
CA ASN A 184 7.32 5.16 16.71
C ASN A 184 8.61 4.33 16.82
N GLU A 185 9.06 3.74 15.71
CA GLU A 185 10.10 2.70 15.73
C GLU A 185 11.45 3.17 15.16
N VAL A 186 11.43 4.10 14.21
CA VAL A 186 12.62 4.51 13.45
C VAL A 186 13.24 5.80 13.98
N LYS A 187 12.58 6.52 14.92
CA LYS A 187 13.03 7.84 15.44
C LYS A 187 13.57 8.72 14.30
N LEU A 188 12.69 9.16 13.41
CA LEU A 188 13.00 10.25 12.49
C LEU A 188 13.43 11.52 13.25
#